data_AF-A0A3D1URR8-F1
#
_entry.id   AF-A0A3D1URR8-F1
#
_cell.length_a   1.000
_cell.length_b   1.000
_cell.length_c   1.000
_cell.angle_alpha   90.00
_cell.angle_beta   90.00
_cell.angle_gamma   90.00
#
_symmetry.space_group_name_H-M   'P 1'
#
loop_
_entity.id
_entity.type
_entity.pdbx_description
1 polymer ?
#
loop_
_entity_poly.entity_id
_entity_poly.type
_entity_poly.pdbx_seq_one_letter_code
_entity_poly.pdbx_strand_id
1 'polypeptide(L)'
;MKNNLRTIFDESMGGKPRKQPAVSRPVKTNLRPLFLILFLLTVLSGLAVCVWLEWTYDARDIYYAWLFLIVYSITGTTLFLI
;
A
#
# COMPACT_ATOMS: atom_id res chain seq x y z
N MET A 1 -46.40 -2.07 -7.76
CA MET A 1 -46.13 -1.17 -6.60
C MET A 1 -46.81 -1.57 -5.27
N LYS A 2 -47.49 -2.72 -5.15
CA LYS A 2 -48.28 -3.07 -3.94
C LYS A 2 -47.49 -3.78 -2.82
N ASN A 3 -46.28 -4.28 -3.13
CA ASN A 3 -45.56 -5.20 -2.25
C ASN A 3 -44.68 -4.48 -1.21
N ASN A 4 -44.20 -3.27 -1.51
CA ASN A 4 -43.32 -2.50 -0.63
C ASN A 4 -44.04 -1.92 0.60
N LEU A 5 -45.35 -1.64 0.49
CA LEU A 5 -46.11 -1.09 1.62
C LEU A 5 -46.37 -2.12 2.71
N ARG A 6 -46.62 -3.39 2.33
CA ARG A 6 -46.81 -4.48 3.30
C ARG A 6 -45.53 -4.76 4.09
N THR A 7 -44.37 -4.68 3.44
CA THR A 7 -43.08 -4.96 4.08
C THR A 7 -42.68 -3.88 5.08
N ILE A 8 -42.98 -2.61 4.81
CA ILE A 8 -42.70 -1.51 5.75
C ILE A 8 -43.62 -1.58 6.96
N PHE A 9 -44.89 -1.95 6.76
CA PHE A 9 -45.87 -2.06 7.83
C PHE A 9 -45.54 -3.21 8.81
N ASP A 10 -45.03 -4.33 8.29
CA ASP A 10 -44.59 -5.48 9.07
C ASP A 10 -43.34 -5.16 9.93
N GLU A 11 -42.41 -4.35 9.41
CA GLU A 11 -41.26 -3.86 10.20
C GLU A 11 -41.68 -2.87 11.32
N SER A 12 -42.75 -2.09 11.12
CA SER A 12 -43.25 -1.13 12.12
C SER A 12 -44.06 -1.79 13.25
N MET A 13 -44.64 -2.98 12.99
CA MET A 13 -45.40 -3.78 13.97
C MET A 13 -44.51 -4.69 14.84
N GLY A 14 -43.18 -4.53 14.78
CA GLY A 14 -42.25 -5.37 15.53
C GLY A 14 -41.83 -6.66 14.81
N GLY A 15 -42.08 -6.75 13.50
CA GLY A 15 -41.49 -7.78 12.64
C GLY A 15 -39.97 -7.73 12.69
N LYS A 16 -39.33 -8.91 12.60
CA LYS A 16 -37.86 -9.02 12.59
C LYS A 16 -37.28 -8.12 11.50
N PRO A 17 -36.36 -7.19 11.80
CA PRO A 17 -35.78 -6.32 10.79
C PRO A 17 -35.14 -7.18 9.71
N ARG A 18 -35.55 -6.99 8.45
CA ARG A 18 -34.90 -7.68 7.35
C ARG A 18 -33.47 -7.16 7.28
N LYS A 19 -32.50 -8.04 7.56
CA LYS A 19 -31.08 -7.71 7.46
C LYS A 19 -30.85 -7.06 6.10
N GLN A 20 -30.54 -5.76 6.10
CA GLN A 20 -30.16 -5.04 4.90
C GLN A 20 -29.04 -5.83 4.22
N PRO A 21 -29.07 -6.00 2.88
CA PRO A 21 -27.93 -6.59 2.18
C PRO A 21 -26.71 -5.78 2.61
N ALA A 22 -25.71 -6.46 3.15
CA ALA A 22 -24.51 -5.83 3.67
C ALA A 22 -23.99 -4.89 2.59
N VAL A 23 -24.20 -3.59 2.80
CA VAL A 23 -23.67 -2.53 1.96
C VAL A 23 -22.19 -2.86 1.88
N SER A 24 -21.73 -3.25 0.69
CA SER A 24 -20.35 -3.57 0.43
C SER A 24 -19.56 -2.34 0.84
N ARG A 25 -18.98 -2.41 2.04
CA ARG A 25 -18.16 -1.32 2.57
C ARG A 25 -17.10 -1.07 1.50
N PRO A 26 -16.87 0.19 1.07
CA PRO A 26 -15.79 0.45 0.14
C PRO A 26 -14.52 -0.11 0.76
N VAL A 27 -13.95 -1.13 0.12
CA VAL A 27 -12.68 -1.69 0.53
C VAL A 27 -11.68 -0.57 0.33
N LYS A 28 -11.32 0.12 1.41
CA LYS A 28 -10.21 1.08 1.40
C LYS A 28 -8.98 0.28 1.02
N THR A 29 -8.57 0.37 -0.23
CA THR A 29 -7.32 -0.20 -0.72
C THR A 29 -6.18 0.57 -0.07
N ASN A 30 -5.60 -0.01 0.98
CA ASN A 30 -4.38 0.52 1.57
C ASN A 30 -3.24 0.27 0.58
N LEU A 31 -2.77 1.32 -0.10
CA LEU A 31 -1.62 1.25 -1.01
C LEU A 31 -0.28 1.22 -0.27
N ARG A 32 -0.27 1.55 1.04
CA ARG A 32 0.91 1.56 1.90
C ARG A 32 1.77 0.28 1.81
N PRO A 33 1.23 -0.96 1.90
CA PRO A 33 2.02 -2.17 1.73
C PRO A 33 2.64 -2.30 0.33
N LEU A 34 1.95 -1.86 -0.72
CA LEU A 34 2.46 -1.91 -2.09
C LEU A 34 3.65 -0.96 -2.26
N PHE A 35 3.56 0.27 -1.72
CA PHE A 35 4.68 1.21 -1.71
C PHE A 35 5.88 0.67 -0.94
N LEU A 36 5.66 -0.02 0.18
CA LEU A 36 6.74 -0.64 0.97
C LEU A 36 7.46 -1.73 0.17
N ILE A 37 6.71 -2.58 -0.54
CA ILE A 37 7.29 -3.61 -1.42
C ILE A 37 8.11 -2.97 -2.54
N LEU A 38 7.57 -1.93 -3.20
CA LEU A 38 8.28 -1.20 -4.24
C LEU A 38 9.57 -0.54 -3.71
N PHE A 39 9.52 0.01 -2.50
CA PHE A 39 10.68 0.60 -1.83
C PHE A 39 11.77 -0.45 -1.55
N LEU A 40 11.40 -1.61 -0.98
CA LEU A 40 12.35 -2.70 -0.76
C LEU A 40 12.97 -3.20 -2.07
N LEU A 41 12.16 -3.35 -3.11
CA LEU A 41 12.64 -3.75 -4.44
C LEU A 41 13.65 -2.75 -5.02
N THR A 42 13.40 -1.45 -4.87
CA THR A 42 14.32 -0.41 -5.35
C THR A 42 15.62 -0.35 -4.58
N VAL A 43 15.59 -0.55 -3.25
CA VAL A 43 16.83 -0.61 -2.44
C VAL A 43 17.65 -1.84 -2.81
N LEU A 44 17.01 -3.00 -2.95
CA LEU A 44 17.69 -4.25 -3.33
C LEU A 44 18.29 -4.20 -4.73
N SER A 45 17.56 -3.64 -5.70
CA SER A 45 18.11 -3.47 -7.06
C SER A 45 19.26 -2.46 -7.08
N GLY A 46 19.14 -1.37 -6.33
CA GLY A 46 20.21 -0.38 -6.18
C GLY A 46 21.48 -0.96 -5.54
N LEU A 47 21.34 -1.83 -4.54
CA LEU A 47 22.46 -2.58 -3.96
C LEU A 47 23.15 -3.46 -4.99
N ALA A 48 22.38 -4.24 -5.76
CA ALA A 48 22.96 -5.10 -6.80
C ALA A 48 23.73 -4.30 -7.86
N VAL A 49 23.20 -3.14 -8.26
CA VAL A 49 23.89 -2.22 -9.18
C VAL A 49 25.17 -1.66 -8.57
N CYS A 50 25.15 -1.24 -7.31
CA CYS A 50 26.35 -0.71 -6.64
C CYS A 50 27.45 -1.78 -6.52
N VAL A 51 27.08 -3.02 -6.19
CA VAL A 51 28.03 -4.16 -6.14
C VAL A 51 28.59 -4.48 -7.53
N TRP A 52 27.76 -4.44 -8.58
CA TRP A 52 28.26 -4.62 -9.94
C TRP A 52 29.21 -3.48 -10.34
N LEU A 53 28.86 -2.23 -10.05
CA LEU A 53 29.73 -1.10 -10.32
C LEU A 53 31.08 -1.23 -9.60
N GLU A 54 31.09 -1.71 -8.36
CA GLU A 54 32.31 -1.97 -7.60
C GLU A 54 33.23 -3.03 -8.24
N TRP A 55 32.65 -4.01 -8.94
CA TRP A 55 33.44 -4.96 -9.73
C TRP A 55 34.10 -4.31 -10.95
N THR A 56 33.45 -3.28 -11.52
CA THR A 56 33.76 -2.78 -12.87
C THR A 56 34.54 -1.46 -12.85
N TYR A 57 34.37 -0.65 -11.81
CA TYR A 57 34.87 0.72 -11.72
C TYR A 57 35.65 0.96 -10.42
N ASP A 58 36.44 2.03 -10.41
CA ASP A 58 37.24 2.43 -9.27
C ASP A 58 36.39 3.04 -8.15
N ALA A 59 36.87 2.97 -6.91
CA ALA A 59 36.11 3.34 -5.72
C ALA A 59 35.60 4.80 -5.73
N ARG A 60 36.33 5.69 -6.43
CA ARG A 60 35.96 7.11 -6.57
C ARG A 60 34.74 7.32 -7.48
N ASP A 61 34.61 6.50 -8.51
CA ASP A 61 33.54 6.61 -9.50
C ASP A 61 32.22 6.06 -8.95
N ILE A 62 32.30 5.08 -8.05
CA ILE A 62 31.13 4.44 -7.42
C ILE A 62 30.66 5.15 -6.13
N TYR A 63 31.45 6.09 -5.60
CA TYR A 63 31.16 6.77 -4.33
C TYR A 63 29.77 7.43 -4.34
N TYR A 64 29.44 8.15 -5.41
CA TYR A 64 28.15 8.82 -5.53
C TYR A 64 26.97 7.86 -5.71
N ALA A 65 27.19 6.70 -6.31
CA ALA A 65 26.16 5.66 -6.44
C ALA A 65 25.78 5.12 -5.06
N TRP A 66 26.77 4.81 -4.23
CA TRP A 66 26.57 4.41 -2.82
C TRP A 66 25.90 5.51 -2.00
N LEU A 67 26.37 6.75 -2.14
CA LEU A 67 25.81 7.89 -1.42
C LEU A 67 24.32 8.09 -1.77
N PHE A 68 23.98 8.02 -3.05
CA PHE A 68 22.59 8.14 -3.50
C PHE A 68 21.70 7.02 -2.92
N LEU A 69 22.19 5.77 -2.94
CA LEU A 69 21.47 4.63 -2.40
C LEU A 69 21.20 4.77 -0.89
N ILE A 70 22.19 5.23 -0.12
CA ILE A 70 22.07 5.44 1.33
C ILE A 70 21.07 6.58 1.62
N VAL A 71 21.21 7.72 0.94
CA VAL A 71 20.31 8.87 1.13
C VAL A 71 18.87 8.49 0.76
N TYR A 72 18.67 7.78 -0.36
CA TYR A 72 17.37 7.27 -0.76
C TYR A 72 16.79 6.30 0.29
N SER A 73 17.61 5.42 0.85
CA SER A 73 17.17 4.46 1.87
C SER A 73 16.76 5.14 3.18
N ILE A 74 17.51 6.14 3.64
CA ILE A 74 17.17 6.93 4.84
C ILE A 74 15.89 7.75 4.60
N THR A 75 15.78 8.38 3.44
CA THR A 75 14.60 9.18 3.07
C THR A 75 13.36 8.30 2.94
N GLY A 76 13.47 7.12 2.34
CA GLY A 76 12.35 6.19 2.23
C GLY A 76 11.93 5.63 3.58
N THR A 77 12.87 5.20 4.43
CA THR A 77 12.54 4.67 5.75
C THR A 77 11.88 5.72 6.65
N THR A 78 12.36 6.96 6.64
CA THR A 78 11.72 8.07 7.38
C THR A 78 10.30 8.35 6.89
N LEU A 79 10.03 8.31 5.59
CA LEU A 79 8.68 8.48 5.03
C LEU A 79 7.72 7.33 5.37
N PHE A 80 8.20 6.10 5.59
CA PHE A 80 7.35 4.97 5.99
C PHE A 80 7.10 4.91 7.51
N LEU A 81 8.05 5.39 8.32
CA LEU A 81 7.99 5.38 9.78
C LEU A 81 7.15 6.52 10.38
N ILE A 82 6.96 7.62 9.63
CA ILE A 82 6.02 8.71 9.93
C ILE A 82 4.59 8.30 9.48
#